data_AF-A0A7C2VNU2-F1
#
_entry.id   AF-A0A7C2VNU2-F1
#
_cell.length_a   1.000
_cell.length_b   1.000
_cell.length_c   1.000
_cell.angle_alpha   90.00
_cell.angle_beta   90.00
_cell.angle_gamma   90.00
#
_symmetry.space_group_name_H-M   'P 1'
#
loop_
_entity.id
_entity.type
_entity.pdbx_description
1 polymer ?
#
loop_
_entity_poly.entity_id
_entity_poly.type
_entity_poly.pdbx_seq_one_letter_code
_entity_poly.pdbx_strand_id
1 'polypeptide(L)' 'WNCPCAVCQGEMGQPGLLSQVSDLAPEQTELENIWQVGYYAIGLAWKDGHNTGIYPFQLLRRLCRTE' A
#
# COMPACT_ATOMS: atom_id res chain seq x y z
N TRP A 1 5.87 1.31 -6.02
CA TRP A 1 4.66 1.31 -5.17
C TRP A 1 4.11 -0.11 -5.05
N ASN A 2 3.53 -0.50 -3.91
CA ASN A 2 2.87 -1.82 -3.76
C ASN A 2 1.73 -1.81 -2.72
N CYS A 3 0.87 -0.80 -2.77
CA CYS A 3 -0.26 -0.66 -1.84
C CYS A 3 -1.27 -1.81 -2.02
N PRO A 4 -1.59 -2.62 -0.99
CA PRO A 4 -2.38 -3.84 -1.14
C PRO A 4 -3.90 -3.64 -1.10
N CYS A 5 -4.40 -2.41 -0.99
CA CYS A 5 -5.85 -2.18 -0.94
C CYS A 5 -6.48 -2.45 -2.31
N ALA A 6 -7.77 -2.78 -2.29
CA ALA A 6 -8.57 -3.08 -3.48
C ALA A 6 -8.55 -1.96 -4.53
N VAL A 7 -8.55 -0.69 -4.10
CA VAL A 7 -8.49 0.45 -5.02
C VAL A 7 -7.17 0.48 -5.80
N CYS A 8 -6.05 0.18 -5.12
CA CYS A 8 -4.72 0.27 -5.70
C CYS A 8 -4.35 -0.98 -6.52
N GLN A 9 -4.49 -2.18 -5.94
CA GLN A 9 -4.09 -3.44 -6.60
C GLN A 9 -5.21 -4.08 -7.42
N GLY A 10 -6.47 -3.78 -7.09
CA GLY A 10 -7.62 -4.42 -7.67
C GLY A 10 -8.10 -5.59 -6.82
N GLU A 11 -9.33 -6.03 -7.09
CA GLU A 11 -9.97 -7.16 -6.43
C GLU A 11 -10.92 -7.88 -7.39
N MET A 12 -11.30 -9.12 -7.06
CA MET A 12 -12.23 -9.92 -7.87
C MET A 12 -11.83 -10.05 -9.36
N GLY A 13 -10.52 -10.10 -9.62
CA GLY A 13 -9.96 -10.22 -10.98
C GLY A 13 -10.02 -8.92 -11.79
N GLN A 14 -10.45 -7.80 -11.20
CA GLN A 14 -10.37 -6.49 -11.83
C GLN A 14 -9.06 -5.80 -11.48
N PRO A 15 -8.38 -5.17 -12.46
CA PRO A 15 -7.15 -4.43 -12.23
C PRO A 15 -7.42 -3.15 -11.41
N GLY A 16 -6.57 -2.87 -10.42
CA GLY A 16 -6.63 -1.63 -9.64
C GLY A 16 -5.89 -0.46 -10.28
N LEU A 17 -5.95 0.70 -9.62
CA LEU A 17 -5.36 1.95 -10.09
C LEU A 17 -3.87 1.83 -10.48
N LEU A 18 -3.07 1.10 -9.68
CA LEU A 18 -1.63 0.97 -9.89
C LEU A 18 -1.23 0.22 -11.17
N SER A 19 -2.18 -0.47 -11.80
CA SER A 19 -1.97 -1.11 -13.10
C SER A 19 -2.17 -0.15 -14.28
N GLN A 20 -2.78 1.02 -14.05
CA GLN A 20 -3.18 1.99 -15.07
C GLN A 20 -2.30 3.24 -15.07
N VAL A 21 -1.52 3.45 -14.00
CA VAL A 21 -0.66 4.64 -13.85
C VAL A 21 0.81 4.25 -14.01
N SER A 22 1.57 5.11 -14.71
CA SER A 22 3.02 5.00 -14.87
C SER A 22 3.80 5.82 -13.84
N ASP A 23 3.13 6.77 -13.19
CA ASP A 23 3.73 7.78 -12.31
C ASP A 23 2.76 8.07 -11.15
N LEU A 24 3.31 8.46 -10.00
CA LEU A 24 2.56 8.90 -8.82
C LEU A 24 3.01 10.30 -8.44
N ALA A 25 2.07 11.16 -8.06
CA ALA A 25 2.38 12.48 -7.52
C ALA A 25 3.08 12.35 -6.14
N PRO A 26 3.87 13.35 -5.73
CA PRO A 26 4.61 13.30 -4.47
C PRO A 26 3.74 12.92 -3.26
N GLU A 27 2.54 13.48 -3.16
CA GLU A 27 1.58 13.25 -2.07
C GLU A 27 1.11 11.79 -1.98
N GLN A 28 1.13 11.07 -3.11
CA GLN A 28 0.73 9.65 -3.19
C GLN A 28 1.88 8.70 -2.79
N THR A 29 3.07 9.24 -2.59
CA THR A 29 4.27 8.50 -2.15
C THR A 29 4.82 9.00 -0.83
N GLU A 30 4.29 10.11 -0.30
CA GLU A 30 4.65 10.65 1.00
C GLU A 30 3.77 10.05 2.09
N LEU A 31 4.43 9.43 3.07
CA LEU A 31 3.76 8.77 4.18
C LEU A 31 3.35 9.80 5.23
N GLU A 32 2.08 9.80 5.60
CA GLU A 32 1.51 10.69 6.62
C GLU A 32 1.44 10.00 7.98
N ASN A 33 1.09 8.71 8.03
CA ASN A 33 0.94 7.98 9.29
C ASN A 33 1.20 6.47 9.15
N ILE A 34 1.58 5.83 10.25
CA ILE A 34 1.71 4.38 10.42
C ILE A 34 1.02 3.99 11.72
N TRP A 35 0.22 2.92 11.69
CA TRP A 35 -0.34 2.34 12.90
C TRP A 35 -0.26 0.82 12.88
N GLN A 36 -0.29 0.23 14.07
CA GLN A 36 -0.29 -1.21 14.23
C GLN A 36 -1.71 -1.77 14.01
N VAL A 37 -1.81 -2.89 13.27
CA VAL A 37 -3.06 -3.63 13.06
C VAL A 37 -2.90 -5.00 13.72
N GLY A 38 -3.39 -5.11 14.95
CA GLY A 38 -3.21 -6.31 15.78
C GLY A 38 -1.74 -6.70 15.90
N TYR A 39 -1.42 -7.98 15.79
CA TYR A 39 -0.05 -8.50 15.83
C TYR A 39 0.46 -9.03 14.48
N TYR A 40 -0.20 -8.68 13.38
CA TYR A 40 0.08 -9.31 12.08
C TYR A 40 0.37 -8.33 10.94
N ALA A 41 0.08 -7.04 11.11
CA ALA A 41 0.21 -6.04 10.06
C ALA A 41 0.45 -4.62 10.62
N ILE A 42 0.83 -3.71 9.71
CA ILE A 42 0.74 -2.26 9.90
C ILE A 42 -0.22 -1.67 8.88
N GLY A 43 -0.92 -0.60 9.24
CA GLY A 43 -1.63 0.25 8.30
C GLY A 43 -0.78 1.47 7.95
N LEU A 44 -0.90 1.95 6.71
CA LEU A 44 -0.23 3.15 6.22
C LEU A 44 -1.26 4.16 5.72
N ALA A 45 -1.06 5.43 6.06
CA ALA A 45 -1.78 6.56 5.45
C ALA A 45 -0.80 7.41 4.64
N TRP A 46 -1.24 7.85 3.47
CA TRP A 46 -0.50 8.69 2.53
C TRP A 46 -1.10 10.09 2.50
N LYS A 47 -0.30 11.09 2.16
CA LYS A 47 -0.73 12.50 2.13
C LYS A 47 -1.84 12.81 1.12
N ASP A 48 -2.02 11.97 0.10
CA ASP A 48 -3.13 12.09 -0.84
C ASP A 48 -4.48 11.62 -0.27
N GLY A 49 -4.50 11.16 0.99
CA GLY A 49 -5.70 10.73 1.71
C GLY A 49 -5.94 9.22 1.70
N HIS A 50 -5.16 8.43 0.98
CA HIS A 50 -5.28 6.96 1.02
C HIS A 50 -4.84 6.40 2.38
N ASN A 51 -5.71 5.66 3.05
CA ASN A 51 -5.47 5.15 4.41
C ASN A 51 -6.03 3.73 4.68
N THR A 52 -6.42 3.00 3.63
CA THR A 52 -7.03 1.67 3.74
C THR A 52 -6.05 0.53 3.48
N GLY A 53 -4.78 0.84 3.19
CA GLY A 53 -3.74 -0.14 2.94
C GLY A 53 -3.29 -0.82 4.24
N ILE A 54 -3.65 -2.09 4.42
CA ILE A 54 -3.13 -2.94 5.50
C ILE A 54 -2.01 -3.81 4.93
N TYR A 55 -0.82 -3.73 5.53
CA TYR A 55 0.39 -4.41 5.11
C TYR A 55 0.75 -5.51 6.11
N PRO A 56 0.37 -6.76 5.84
CA PRO A 56 0.82 -7.88 6.65
C PRO A 56 2.34 -7.96 6.72
N PHE A 57 2.90 -8.31 7.88
CA PHE A 57 4.36 -8.44 8.03
C PHE A 57 4.98 -9.44 7.04
N GLN A 58 4.22 -10.47 6.66
CA GLN A 58 4.63 -11.41 5.60
C GLN A 58 4.73 -10.74 4.23
N LEU A 59 3.83 -9.81 3.89
CA LEU A 59 3.92 -9.03 2.65
C LEU A 59 5.15 -8.12 2.70
N LEU A 60 5.34 -7.36 3.78
CA LEU A 60 6.50 -6.47 3.94
C LEU A 60 7.82 -7.23 3.81
N ARG A 61 7.94 -8.42 4.42
CA ARG A 61 9.11 -9.28 4.27
C ARG A 61 9.35 -9.73 2.82
N ARG A 62 8.29 -10.02 2.06
CA ARG A 62 8.42 -10.38 0.63
C ARG A 62 8.83 -9.20 -0.25
N LEU A 63 8.45 -7.98 0.13
CA LEU A 63 8.80 -6.76 -0.60
C LEU A 63 10.18 -6.21 -0.23
N CYS A 64 10.67 -6.56 0.96
CA CYS A 64 12.02 -6.25 1.38
C CYS A 64 13.01 -6.93 0.42
N ARG A 65 13.86 -6.14 -0.23
CA ARG A 65 15.03 -6.68 -0.91
C ARG A 65 16.04 -6.97 0.18
N THR A 66 16.42 -8.23 0.34
CA THR A 66 17.56 -8.60 1.20
C THR A 66 18.80 -7.93 0.64
N GLU A 67 19.42 -7.06 1.43
CA GLU A 67 20.82 -6.69 1.27
C GLU A 67 21.73 -7.82 1.77
#